data_AF-A0A8T9Q0J2-F1
#
_entry.id   AF-A0A8T9Q0J2-F1
#
_cell.length_a   1.000
_cell.length_b   1.000
_cell.length_c   1.000
_cell.angle_alpha   90.00
_cell.angle_beta   90.00
_cell.angle_gamma   90.00
#
_symmetry.space_group_name_H-M   'P 1'
#
loop_
_entity.id
_entity.type
_entity.pdbx_description
1 polymer ?
#
loop_
_entity_poly.entity_id
_entity_poly.type
_entity_poly.pdbx_seq_one_letter_code
_entity_poly.pdbx_strand_id
1 'polypeptide(L)'
;MARFTKADAVNQALQSPLIPVFYHAEEPYARRVLQACYEGGVRLFEFTNRGPNAFDIFTDLQQFVEAEYPDLLLGAGTIYTVEEAERFISAGADYIVQPVIGAEVAALCQQYDLAWLPGVSTLNEVYQASQLGPRLPSCFPPPSSGPTTSRPSAPRCRKCALWPPAAFSPPPKPWPPGCRPAPPA
;
A
#
# COMPACT_ATOMS: atom_id res chain seq x y z
N MET A 1 -12.14 7.08 16.06
CA MET A 1 -10.70 7.23 16.39
C MET A 1 -9.96 6.15 15.65
N ALA A 2 -8.78 6.45 15.10
CA ALA A 2 -7.95 5.45 14.44
C ALA A 2 -7.57 4.33 15.43
N ARG A 3 -7.60 3.08 14.96
CA ARG A 3 -7.27 1.90 15.78
C ARG A 3 -5.79 1.81 16.10
N PHE A 4 -4.96 2.31 15.18
CA PHE A 4 -3.52 2.28 15.25
C PHE A 4 -2.97 3.69 15.18
N THR A 5 -1.88 3.92 15.90
CA THR A 5 -1.11 5.15 15.73
C THR A 5 -0.24 5.02 14.49
N LYS A 6 0.23 6.17 14.01
CA LYS A 6 1.30 6.22 13.01
C LYS A 6 2.53 5.37 13.37
N ALA A 7 2.91 5.32 14.64
CA ALA A 7 4.06 4.55 15.08
C ALA A 7 3.83 3.04 14.91
N ASP A 8 2.62 2.56 15.20
CA ASP A 8 2.23 1.17 15.03
C ASP A 8 2.31 0.75 13.57
N ALA A 9 1.75 1.56 12.67
CA ALA A 9 1.83 1.32 11.22
C ALA A 9 3.28 1.28 10.73
N VAL A 10 4.14 2.18 11.23
CA VAL A 10 5.57 2.17 10.87
C VAL A 10 6.29 0.93 11.40
N ASN A 11 6.05 0.56 12.66
CA ASN A 11 6.66 -0.62 13.25
C ASN A 11 6.24 -1.91 12.53
N GLN A 12 4.96 -2.02 12.21
CA GLN A 12 4.42 -3.19 11.51
C GLN A 12 4.98 -3.28 10.08
N ALA A 13 5.12 -2.15 9.38
CA ALA A 13 5.76 -2.13 8.06
C ALA A 13 7.25 -2.51 8.12
N LEU A 14 7.98 -2.11 9.16
CA LEU A 14 9.39 -2.50 9.32
C LEU A 14 9.57 -4.00 9.60
N GLN A 15 8.56 -4.65 10.17
CA GLN A 15 8.55 -6.09 10.46
C GLN A 15 8.02 -6.93 9.30
N SER A 16 7.14 -6.34 8.48
CA SER A 16 6.68 -6.98 7.26
C SER A 16 7.75 -6.88 6.16
N PRO A 17 7.76 -7.77 5.16
CA PRO A 17 8.61 -7.62 3.98
C PRO A 17 7.89 -7.05 2.75
N LEU A 18 6.54 -7.00 2.76
CA LEU A 18 5.73 -6.55 1.63
C LEU A 18 4.35 -6.02 2.08
N ILE A 19 3.78 -5.10 1.32
CA ILE A 19 2.39 -4.62 1.48
C ILE A 19 1.66 -5.02 0.19
N PRO A 20 0.69 -5.95 0.22
CA PRO A 20 -0.11 -6.28 -0.94
C PRO A 20 -1.00 -5.09 -1.29
N VAL A 21 -1.01 -4.75 -2.58
CA VAL A 21 -1.87 -3.71 -3.15
C VAL A 21 -2.94 -4.38 -3.99
N PHE A 22 -4.22 -4.19 -3.66
CA PHE A 22 -5.31 -4.90 -4.33
C PHE A 22 -6.57 -4.05 -4.50
N TYR A 23 -7.35 -4.38 -5.53
CA TYR A 23 -8.72 -3.90 -5.72
C TYR A 23 -9.52 -4.92 -6.52
N HIS A 24 -10.80 -5.07 -6.17
CA HIS A 24 -11.79 -5.78 -6.96
C HIS A 24 -13.15 -5.09 -6.83
N ALA A 25 -13.98 -5.15 -7.88
CA ALA A 25 -15.29 -4.50 -7.91
C ALA A 25 -16.36 -5.22 -7.07
N GLU A 26 -16.08 -6.46 -6.66
CA GLU A 26 -16.96 -7.30 -5.83
C GLU A 26 -16.34 -7.49 -4.45
N GLU A 27 -17.07 -7.05 -3.41
CA GLU A 27 -16.65 -7.19 -2.01
C GLU A 27 -16.33 -8.64 -1.61
N PRO A 28 -17.12 -9.68 -1.97
CA PRO A 28 -16.83 -11.04 -1.54
C PRO A 28 -15.52 -11.59 -2.11
N TYR A 29 -15.06 -11.06 -3.25
CA TYR A 29 -13.76 -11.41 -3.79
C TYR A 29 -12.64 -10.70 -3.05
N ALA A 30 -12.79 -9.40 -2.78
CA ALA A 30 -11.82 -8.63 -2.03
C ALA A 30 -11.61 -9.20 -0.61
N ARG A 31 -12.71 -9.60 0.06
CA ARG A 31 -12.66 -10.25 1.36
C ARG A 31 -11.85 -11.54 1.35
N ARG A 32 -12.10 -12.43 0.38
CA ARG A 32 -11.36 -13.69 0.24
C ARG A 32 -9.87 -13.48 0.01
N VAL A 33 -9.50 -12.49 -0.82
CA VAL A 33 -8.10 -12.16 -1.07
C VAL A 33 -7.42 -11.61 0.18
N LEU A 34 -8.09 -10.70 0.89
CA LEU A 34 -7.59 -10.14 2.15
C LEU A 34 -7.38 -11.24 3.19
N GLN A 35 -8.36 -12.12 3.38
CA GLN A 35 -8.25 -13.27 4.28
C GLN A 35 -7.07 -14.16 3.91
N ALA A 36 -6.93 -14.52 2.63
CA ALA A 36 -5.81 -15.35 2.18
C ALA A 36 -4.44 -14.67 2.42
N CYS A 37 -4.35 -13.34 2.25
CA CYS A 37 -3.15 -12.60 2.59
C CYS A 37 -2.87 -12.61 4.10
N TYR A 38 -3.90 -12.41 4.93
CA TYR A 38 -3.78 -12.44 6.38
C TYR A 38 -3.32 -13.82 6.89
N GLU A 39 -3.91 -14.90 6.38
CA GLU A 39 -3.50 -16.29 6.66
C GLU A 39 -2.07 -16.56 6.19
N GLY A 40 -1.64 -15.92 5.10
CA GLY A 40 -0.26 -15.90 4.61
C GLY A 40 0.72 -15.09 5.47
N GLY A 41 0.27 -14.50 6.58
CA GLY A 41 1.11 -13.73 7.51
C GLY A 41 1.21 -12.23 7.20
N VAL A 42 0.41 -11.72 6.26
CA VAL A 42 0.35 -10.28 5.98
C VAL A 42 -0.36 -9.56 7.13
N ARG A 43 0.18 -8.42 7.55
CA ARG A 43 -0.39 -7.54 8.58
C ARG A 43 -0.55 -6.09 8.16
N LEU A 44 -0.13 -5.74 6.95
CA LEU A 44 -0.48 -4.49 6.27
C LEU A 44 -1.07 -4.85 4.92
N PHE A 45 -2.26 -4.35 4.63
CA PHE A 45 -2.93 -4.54 3.35
C PHE A 45 -3.37 -3.19 2.79
N GLU A 46 -3.09 -2.91 1.52
CA GLU A 46 -3.52 -1.70 0.84
C GLU A 46 -4.68 -2.03 -0.10
N PHE A 47 -5.85 -1.46 0.20
CA PHE A 47 -6.98 -1.49 -0.71
C PHE A 47 -7.01 -0.19 -1.53
N THR A 48 -6.99 -0.31 -2.85
CA THR A 48 -6.90 0.87 -3.73
C THR A 48 -8.28 1.43 -4.07
N ASN A 49 -8.42 2.75 -3.97
CA ASN A 49 -9.57 3.53 -4.40
C ASN A 49 -9.65 3.60 -5.93
N ARG A 50 -9.91 2.46 -6.58
CA ARG A 50 -9.89 2.31 -8.04
C ARG A 50 -11.23 1.78 -8.57
N GLY A 51 -12.30 2.52 -8.35
CA GLY A 51 -13.59 2.22 -8.97
C GLY A 51 -14.75 2.95 -8.31
N PRO A 52 -15.94 2.93 -8.93
CA PRO A 52 -17.09 3.69 -8.45
C PRO A 52 -17.55 3.28 -7.04
N ASN A 53 -17.38 1.99 -6.69
CA ASN A 53 -17.84 1.43 -5.41
C ASN A 53 -16.68 1.16 -4.44
N ALA A 54 -15.47 1.66 -4.72
CA ALA A 54 -14.30 1.32 -3.92
C ALA A 54 -14.44 1.74 -2.45
N PHE A 55 -15.10 2.87 -2.19
CA PHE A 55 -15.34 3.35 -0.83
C PHE A 55 -16.27 2.44 -0.03
N ASP A 56 -17.37 1.98 -0.64
CA ASP A 56 -18.36 1.14 0.05
C ASP A 56 -17.73 -0.23 0.37
N ILE A 57 -17.01 -0.80 -0.61
CA ILE A 57 -16.25 -2.05 -0.43
C ILE A 57 -15.21 -1.89 0.67
N PHE A 58 -14.46 -0.77 0.69
CA PHE A 58 -13.48 -0.52 1.74
C PHE A 58 -14.14 -0.47 3.13
N THR A 59 -15.30 0.18 3.24
CA THR A 59 -16.03 0.31 4.50
C THR A 59 -16.47 -1.07 5.02
N ASP A 60 -17.01 -1.91 4.15
CA ASP A 60 -17.40 -3.28 4.48
C ASP A 60 -16.20 -4.14 4.89
N LEU A 61 -15.08 -4.00 4.16
CA LEU A 61 -13.83 -4.68 4.49
C LEU A 61 -13.26 -4.22 5.82
N GLN A 62 -13.29 -2.92 6.11
CA GLN A 62 -12.78 -2.38 7.38
C GLN A 62 -13.56 -2.96 8.55
N GLN A 63 -14.89 -3.00 8.48
CA GLN A 63 -15.73 -3.60 9.53
C GLN A 63 -15.40 -5.09 9.73
N PHE A 64 -15.18 -5.82 8.63
CA PHE A 64 -14.78 -7.22 8.68
C PHE A 64 -13.39 -7.40 9.33
N VAL A 65 -12.41 -6.58 8.95
CA VAL A 65 -11.06 -6.59 9.54
C VAL A 65 -11.10 -6.27 11.03
N GLU A 66 -11.90 -5.28 11.43
CA GLU A 66 -12.08 -4.92 12.84
C GLU A 66 -12.64 -6.07 13.68
N ALA A 67 -13.57 -6.85 13.11
CA ALA A 67 -14.20 -7.95 13.79
C ALA A 67 -13.32 -9.21 13.85
N GLU A 68 -12.62 -9.56 12.76
CA GLU A 68 -11.96 -10.86 12.61
C GLU A 68 -10.43 -10.79 12.70
N TYR A 69 -9.82 -9.66 12.33
CA TYR A 69 -8.36 -9.50 12.19
C TYR A 69 -7.86 -8.23 12.91
N PRO A 70 -7.92 -8.19 14.25
CA PRO A 70 -7.66 -6.98 15.02
C PRO A 70 -6.22 -6.44 14.90
N ASP A 71 -5.26 -7.27 14.47
CA ASP A 71 -3.84 -6.96 14.26
C ASP A 71 -3.48 -6.67 12.78
N LEU A 72 -4.46 -6.73 11.86
CA LEU A 72 -4.28 -6.33 10.46
C LEU A 72 -4.60 -4.84 10.30
N LEU A 73 -3.65 -4.11 9.70
CA LEU A 73 -3.84 -2.72 9.30
C LEU A 73 -4.33 -2.68 7.85
N LEU A 74 -5.51 -2.10 7.65
CA LEU A 74 -6.09 -1.88 6.33
C LEU A 74 -5.92 -0.41 5.93
N GLY A 75 -5.10 -0.19 4.90
CA GLY A 75 -4.83 1.13 4.36
C GLY A 75 -5.63 1.42 3.11
N ALA A 76 -5.96 2.69 2.91
CA ALA A 76 -6.59 3.17 1.70
C ALA A 76 -5.52 3.75 0.76
N GLY A 77 -5.43 3.20 -0.45
CA GLY A 77 -4.47 3.61 -1.47
C GLY A 77 -5.10 4.27 -2.68
N THR A 78 -4.29 4.88 -3.54
CA THR A 78 -4.77 5.70 -4.68
C THR A 78 -5.64 6.88 -4.22
N ILE A 79 -5.25 7.52 -3.12
CA ILE A 79 -5.84 8.78 -2.66
C ILE A 79 -5.10 9.93 -3.33
N TYR A 80 -5.80 10.96 -3.80
CA TYR A 80 -5.17 12.14 -4.41
C TYR A 80 -5.55 13.43 -3.69
N THR A 81 -6.78 13.54 -3.19
CA THR A 81 -7.29 14.78 -2.59
C THR A 81 -7.51 14.67 -1.08
N VAL A 82 -7.66 15.82 -0.42
CA VAL A 82 -7.95 15.90 1.01
C VAL A 82 -9.33 15.31 1.31
N GLU A 83 -10.32 15.57 0.46
CA GLU A 83 -11.68 15.08 0.63
C GLU A 83 -11.74 13.56 0.57
N GLU A 84 -10.99 12.95 -0.36
CA GLU A 84 -10.85 11.50 -0.42
C GLU A 84 -10.19 10.96 0.86
N ALA A 85 -9.09 11.57 1.28
CA ALA A 85 -8.38 11.17 2.50
C ALA A 85 -9.29 11.25 3.73
N GLU A 86 -9.98 12.38 3.96
CA GLU A 86 -10.93 12.55 5.06
C GLU A 86 -12.03 11.48 5.04
N ARG A 87 -12.55 11.18 3.85
CA ARG A 87 -13.60 10.18 3.67
C ARG A 87 -13.12 8.79 4.11
N PHE A 88 -11.94 8.34 3.68
CA PHE A 88 -11.39 7.04 4.06
C PHE A 88 -10.92 6.98 5.51
N ILE A 89 -10.34 8.06 6.04
CA ILE A 89 -10.00 8.19 7.47
C ILE A 89 -11.25 8.04 8.34
N SER A 90 -12.35 8.70 7.94
CA SER A 90 -13.63 8.63 8.64
C SER A 90 -14.25 7.23 8.58
N ALA A 91 -13.98 6.48 7.52
CA ALA A 91 -14.37 5.08 7.38
C ALA A 91 -13.48 4.10 8.16
N GLY A 92 -12.42 4.58 8.82
CA GLY A 92 -11.56 3.78 9.70
C GLY A 92 -10.23 3.36 9.10
N ALA A 93 -9.78 3.95 7.99
CA ALA A 93 -8.49 3.59 7.40
C ALA A 93 -7.32 3.77 8.39
N ASP A 94 -6.47 2.75 8.49
CA ASP A 94 -5.34 2.70 9.44
C ASP A 94 -4.09 3.43 8.92
N TYR A 95 -4.00 3.63 7.61
CA TYR A 95 -2.99 4.45 6.94
C TYR A 95 -3.45 4.85 5.53
N ILE A 96 -2.83 5.89 4.98
CA ILE A 96 -3.14 6.44 3.66
C ILE A 96 -1.93 6.27 2.72
N VAL A 97 -2.18 5.72 1.54
CA VAL A 97 -1.20 5.64 0.44
C VAL A 97 -1.59 6.60 -0.67
N GLN A 98 -0.69 7.54 -0.95
CA GLN A 98 -0.87 8.55 -1.97
C GLN A 98 0.10 8.27 -3.13
N PRO A 99 -0.33 8.11 -4.40
CA PRO A 99 0.61 7.82 -5.50
C PRO A 99 1.59 8.96 -5.83
N VAL A 100 1.34 10.15 -5.28
CA VAL A 100 2.11 11.37 -5.47
C VAL A 100 2.37 12.04 -4.13
N ILE A 101 3.23 13.07 -4.11
CA ILE A 101 3.41 13.92 -2.93
C ILE A 101 2.34 15.00 -2.92
N GLY A 102 1.41 14.94 -1.96
CA GLY A 102 0.49 16.03 -1.63
C GLY A 102 0.73 16.55 -0.22
N ALA A 103 1.15 17.81 -0.09
CA ALA A 103 1.40 18.43 1.21
C ALA A 103 0.13 18.55 2.07
N GLU A 104 -1.02 18.74 1.43
CA GLU A 104 -2.30 18.90 2.12
C GLU A 104 -2.79 17.57 2.72
N VAL A 105 -2.72 16.47 1.96
CA VAL A 105 -3.02 15.12 2.45
C VAL A 105 -2.04 14.71 3.55
N ALA A 106 -0.76 15.07 3.43
CA ALA A 106 0.24 14.84 4.46
C ALA A 106 -0.11 15.55 5.78
N ALA A 107 -0.49 16.83 5.69
CA ALA A 107 -0.87 17.63 6.84
C ALA A 107 -2.13 17.07 7.50
N LEU A 108 -3.12 16.65 6.72
CA LEU A 108 -4.31 15.97 7.22
C LEU A 108 -3.95 14.69 7.99
N CYS A 109 -3.18 13.78 7.37
CA CYS A 109 -2.78 12.54 8.04
C CYS A 109 -2.02 12.82 9.35
N GLN A 110 -1.22 13.88 9.41
CA GLN A 110 -0.55 14.31 10.64
C GLN A 110 -1.54 14.80 11.71
N GLN A 111 -2.61 15.51 11.34
CA GLN A 111 -3.65 15.95 12.28
C GLN A 111 -4.39 14.77 12.92
N TYR A 112 -4.58 13.69 12.17
CA TYR A 112 -5.26 12.47 12.63
C TYR A 112 -4.32 11.43 13.26
N ASP A 113 -3.02 11.74 13.40
CA ASP A 113 -1.97 10.79 13.84
C ASP A 113 -1.93 9.48 13.03
N LEU A 114 -2.19 9.59 11.73
CA LEU A 114 -2.19 8.47 10.78
C LEU A 114 -0.89 8.39 9.98
N ALA A 115 -0.51 7.17 9.63
CA ALA A 115 0.62 6.96 8.73
C ALA A 115 0.24 7.36 7.29
N TRP A 116 1.16 8.10 6.66
CA TRP A 116 1.05 8.52 5.27
C TRP A 116 2.24 7.99 4.47
N LEU A 117 1.92 7.31 3.37
CA LEU A 117 2.87 6.66 2.48
C LEU A 117 2.80 7.36 1.11
N PRO A 118 3.67 8.35 0.84
CA PRO A 118 3.75 8.98 -0.47
C PRO A 118 4.47 8.08 -1.49
N GLY A 119 3.95 8.11 -2.70
CA GLY A 119 4.59 7.64 -3.93
C GLY A 119 5.68 8.61 -4.34
N VAL A 120 6.89 8.09 -4.52
CA VAL A 120 8.07 8.87 -4.95
C VAL A 120 8.84 8.13 -6.03
N SER A 121 9.36 8.85 -7.02
CA SER A 121 10.18 8.31 -8.12
C SER A 121 11.58 8.93 -8.19
N THR A 122 11.77 10.14 -7.66
CA THR A 122 13.01 10.91 -7.75
C THR A 122 13.61 11.25 -6.38
N LEU A 123 14.91 11.58 -6.34
CA LEU A 123 15.57 12.00 -5.09
C LEU A 123 14.98 13.29 -4.51
N ASN A 124 14.56 14.22 -5.38
CA ASN A 124 13.91 15.45 -4.94
C ASN A 124 12.56 15.14 -4.29
N GLU A 125 11.78 14.23 -4.87
CA GLU A 125 10.54 13.76 -4.27
C GLU A 125 10.80 13.07 -2.94
N VAL A 126 11.80 12.18 -2.83
CA VAL A 126 12.19 11.59 -1.54
C VAL A 126 12.54 12.67 -0.51
N TYR A 127 13.26 13.72 -0.92
CA TYR A 127 13.62 14.83 -0.05
C TYR A 127 12.40 15.68 0.37
N GLN A 128 11.52 16.06 -0.56
CA GLN A 128 10.27 16.76 -0.26
C GLN A 128 9.36 15.91 0.65
N ALA A 129 9.27 14.62 0.30
CA ALA A 129 8.69 13.56 1.11
C ALA A 129 9.51 13.24 2.37
N SER A 130 10.53 14.01 2.76
CA SER A 130 11.16 13.91 4.10
C SER A 130 10.80 15.12 4.97
N GLN A 131 10.42 16.24 4.36
CA GLN A 131 10.14 17.50 5.07
C GLN A 131 8.75 17.51 5.74
N LEU A 132 7.73 16.94 5.10
CA LEU A 132 6.34 16.89 5.61
C LEU A 132 6.06 15.76 6.65
N GLY A 133 7.04 15.29 7.44
CA GLY A 133 6.84 14.36 8.58
C GLY A 133 7.28 12.89 8.43
N PRO A 134 7.12 12.06 9.50
CA PRO A 134 7.63 10.67 9.58
C PRO A 134 6.89 9.73 8.61
N ARG A 135 7.60 8.87 7.88
CA ARG A 135 7.05 8.19 6.68
C ARG A 135 7.71 6.85 6.38
N LEU A 136 6.96 6.05 5.63
CA LEU A 136 7.47 4.99 4.77
C LEU A 136 7.23 5.44 3.32
N PRO A 137 8.21 6.07 2.64
CA PRO A 137 8.07 6.39 1.23
C PRO A 137 7.91 5.10 0.41
N SER A 138 6.80 5.01 -0.32
CA SER A 138 6.55 3.94 -1.28
C SER A 138 7.15 4.34 -2.63
N CYS A 139 8.08 3.56 -3.17
CA CYS A 139 8.71 3.87 -4.46
C CYS A 139 7.76 3.49 -5.60
N PHE A 140 7.24 4.45 -6.35
CA PHE A 140 6.43 4.16 -7.53
C PHE A 140 7.15 4.68 -8.78
N PRO A 141 7.24 3.93 -9.91
CA PRO A 141 6.83 2.55 -10.11
C PRO A 141 7.75 1.54 -9.39
N PRO A 142 7.31 0.28 -9.16
CA PRO A 142 8.23 -0.77 -8.72
C PRO A 142 9.39 -0.90 -9.72
N PRO A 143 10.60 -1.24 -9.26
CA PRO A 143 11.83 -1.23 -10.08
C PRO A 143 11.86 -2.22 -11.26
N SER A 144 10.73 -2.85 -11.62
CA SER A 144 10.61 -3.80 -12.74
C SER A 144 10.26 -3.16 -14.10
N SER A 145 10.21 -1.84 -14.22
CA SER A 145 9.81 -1.15 -15.48
C SER A 145 10.96 -0.59 -16.32
N GLY A 146 12.21 -0.98 -16.05
CA GLY A 146 13.39 -0.63 -16.86
C GLY A 146 14.27 -1.85 -17.16
N PRO A 147 15.05 -1.83 -18.26
CA PRO A 147 15.87 -2.97 -18.67
C PRO A 147 16.89 -3.31 -17.57
N THR A 148 16.94 -4.60 -17.23
CA THR A 148 17.81 -5.41 -16.34
C THR A 148 19.17 -4.84 -15.90
N THR A 149 19.26 -3.60 -15.43
CA THR A 149 20.50 -3.02 -14.91
C THR A 149 20.20 -2.01 -13.82
N SER A 150 20.09 -2.51 -12.60
CA SER A 150 20.92 -2.08 -11.47
C SER A 150 20.20 -2.45 -10.18
N ARG A 151 20.87 -3.26 -9.37
CA ARG A 151 20.68 -3.31 -7.93
C ARG A 151 20.52 -1.85 -7.45
N PRO A 152 19.51 -1.48 -6.64
CA PRO A 152 19.43 -0.13 -6.12
C PRO A 152 20.67 0.09 -5.23
N SER A 153 21.68 0.73 -5.81
CA SER A 153 22.91 1.16 -5.15
C SER A 153 22.77 2.57 -4.60
N ALA A 154 21.57 3.18 -4.76
CA ALA A 154 21.23 4.39 -4.05
C ALA A 154 21.39 4.12 -2.54
N PRO A 155 22.17 4.94 -1.82
CA PRO A 155 22.37 4.77 -0.40
C PRO A 155 20.98 4.73 0.25
N ARG A 156 20.65 3.61 0.90
CA ARG A 156 19.41 3.45 1.66
C ARG A 156 19.42 4.56 2.71
N CYS A 157 18.68 5.63 2.44
CA CYS A 157 18.69 6.81 3.32
C CYS A 157 18.22 6.33 4.69
N ARG A 158 19.07 6.39 5.72
CA ARG A 158 18.74 5.89 7.07
C ARG A 158 17.48 6.53 7.66
N LYS A 159 17.06 7.69 7.12
CA LYS A 159 15.85 8.44 7.53
C LYS A 159 14.61 8.10 6.70
N CYS A 160 14.75 7.39 5.57
CA CYS A 160 13.68 7.03 4.65
C CYS A 160 13.74 5.53 4.38
N ALA A 161 12.92 4.74 5.07
CA ALA A 161 12.71 3.35 4.69
C ALA A 161 11.93 3.33 3.36
N LEU A 162 12.64 3.30 2.23
CA LEU A 162 12.03 3.17 0.91
C LEU A 162 11.48 1.76 0.74
N TRP A 163 10.18 1.67 0.45
CA TRP A 163 9.46 0.42 0.29
C TRP A 163 9.07 0.17 -1.18
N PRO A 164 9.40 -0.99 -1.78
CA PRO A 164 8.90 -1.32 -3.10
C PRO A 164 7.43 -1.77 -3.04
N PRO A 165 6.53 -1.24 -3.88
CA PRO A 165 5.17 -1.75 -3.99
C PRO A 165 5.21 -3.16 -4.55
N ALA A 166 4.69 -4.13 -3.80
CA ALA A 166 4.54 -5.50 -4.26
C ALA A 166 3.14 -5.65 -4.87
N ALA A 167 3.03 -5.56 -6.20
CA ALA A 167 1.81 -5.96 -6.88
C ALA A 167 1.71 -7.50 -6.83
N PHE A 168 0.70 -8.02 -6.16
CA PHE A 168 0.42 -9.46 -6.18
C PHE A 168 -0.21 -9.81 -7.54
N SER A 169 0.62 -10.15 -8.53
CA SER A 169 0.15 -10.99 -9.63
C SER A 169 0.18 -12.44 -9.16
N PRO A 170 -0.91 -13.22 -9.35
CA PRO A 170 -0.86 -14.64 -9.04
C PRO A 170 0.34 -15.25 -9.79
N PRO A 171 1.12 -16.14 -9.16
CA PRO A 171 2.22 -16.79 -9.85
C PRO A 171 1.67 -17.47 -11.12
N PRO A 172 2.32 -17.33 -12.29
CA PRO A 172 1.90 -18.07 -13.46
C PRO A 172 1.91 -19.56 -13.10
N LYS A 173 0.77 -20.23 -13.31
CA LYS A 173 0.65 -21.68 -13.09
C LYS A 173 1.83 -22.37 -13.78
N PRO A 174 2.52 -23.33 -13.13
CA PRO A 174 3.54 -24.10 -13.83
C PRO A 174 2.89 -24.75 -15.06
N TRP A 175 3.50 -24.52 -16.23
CA TRP A 175 3.04 -25.14 -17.45
C TRP A 175 3.11 -26.67 -17.29
N PRO A 176 2.09 -27.42 -17.76
CA PRO A 176 2.17 -28.87 -17.73
C PRO A 176 3.42 -29.33 -18.49
N PRO A 177 4.04 -30.45 -18.07
CA PRO A 177 5.24 -30.96 -18.71
C PRO A 177 5.00 -31.18 -20.21
N GLY A 178 5.71 -30.44 -21.05
CA GLY A 178 5.59 -30.50 -22.52
C GLY A 178 5.17 -29.19 -23.21
N CYS A 179 4.63 -28.21 -22.49
CA CYS A 179 4.22 -26.93 -23.07
C CYS A 179 5.19 -25.81 -22.65
N ARG A 180 6.31 -25.65 -23.36
CA ARG A 180 7.08 -24.38 -23.31
C ARG A 180 6.75 -23.55 -24.55
N PRO A 181 6.50 -22.25 -24.42
CA PRO A 181 6.40 -21.38 -25.60
C PRO A 181 7.74 -21.41 -26.36
N ALA A 182 7.67 -21.45 -27.69
CA ALA A 182 8.84 -21.38 -28.55
C ALA A 182 9.59 -20.05 -28.32
N PRO A 183 10.94 -20.05 -28.38
CA PRO A 183 11.71 -18.82 -28.24
C PRO A 183 11.35 -17.83 -29.36
N PRO A 184 11.33 -16.52 -29.08
CA PRO A 184 11.01 -15.50 -30.06
C PRO A 184 12.03 -15.50 -31.21
N ALA A 185 11.53 -15.28 -32.43
CA ALA A 185 12.30 -15.18 -33.67
C ALA A 185 13.08 -13.85 -33.76
#